data_AF-B3VSE5-F1
#
_entry.id   AF-B3VSE5-F1
#
_cell.length_a   1.000
_cell.length_b   1.000
_cell.length_c   1.000
_cell.angle_alpha   90.00
_cell.angle_beta   90.00
_cell.angle_gamma   90.00
#
_symmetry.space_group_name_H-M   'P 1'
#
loop_
_entity.id
_entity.type
_entity.pdbx_description
1 polymer ?
#
loop_
_entity_poly.entity_id
_entity_poly.type
_entity_poly.pdbx_seq_one_letter_code
_entity_poly.pdbx_strand_id
1 'polypeptide(L)'
;GEQFTAYRFALFYIPFFIIFAVSAILVALTCHYTYQVIHNGVSDNKDKHTTYQFKLVNYIIVFLVCWIFAVINRILNAVGLFPYACNLLHTYLSLSHGFYASVAFIYN
;
A
#
# COMPACT_ATOMS: atom_id res chain seq x y z
N GLY A 1 -7.69 26.55 -13.53
CA GLY A 1 -7.44 25.15 -13.11
C GLY A 1 -8.24 24.72 -11.89
N GLU A 2 -8.82 25.65 -11.11
CA GLU A 2 -9.49 25.34 -9.83
C GLU A 2 -10.90 24.76 -9.93
N GLN A 3 -11.56 24.85 -11.09
CA GLN A 3 -12.96 24.43 -11.23
C GLN A 3 -13.19 22.91 -11.22
N PHE A 4 -12.13 22.09 -11.21
CA PHE A 4 -12.25 20.62 -11.18
C PHE A 4 -11.61 19.98 -9.95
N THR A 5 -11.19 20.76 -8.95
CA THR A 5 -10.52 20.23 -7.75
C THR A 5 -11.44 19.29 -6.97
N ALA A 6 -12.70 19.67 -6.77
CA ALA A 6 -13.70 18.83 -6.10
C ALA A 6 -14.03 17.55 -6.90
N TYR A 7 -14.13 17.66 -8.22
CA TYR A 7 -14.40 16.51 -9.11
C TYR A 7 -13.24 15.51 -9.12
N ARG A 8 -11.99 16.00 -9.16
CA ARG A 8 -10.78 15.16 -9.03
C ARG A 8 -10.69 14.50 -7.65
N PHE A 9 -11.04 15.23 -6.60
CA PHE A 9 -11.05 14.71 -5.23
C PHE A 9 -12.06 13.58 -5.09
N ALA A 10 -13.29 13.78 -5.56
CA ALA A 10 -14.36 12.80 -5.44
C ALA A 10 -14.11 11.53 -6.29
N LEU A 11 -13.66 11.69 -7.54
CA LEU A 11 -13.52 10.55 -8.45
C LEU A 11 -12.21 9.78 -8.29
N PHE A 12 -11.13 10.45 -7.89
CA PHE A 12 -9.81 9.81 -7.82
C PHE A 12 -9.32 9.62 -6.39
N TYR A 13 -9.52 10.60 -5.50
CA TYR A 13 -8.89 10.52 -4.18
C TYR A 13 -9.71 9.67 -3.20
N ILE A 14 -11.04 9.76 -3.23
CA ILE A 14 -11.90 8.94 -2.36
C ILE A 14 -11.78 7.44 -2.67
N PRO A 15 -11.94 6.96 -3.92
CA PRO A 15 -11.82 5.54 -4.22
C PRO A 15 -10.40 5.02 -3.92
N PHE A 16 -9.39 5.85 -4.19
CA PHE A 16 -8.01 5.50 -3.87
C PHE A 16 -7.79 5.33 -2.37
N PHE A 17 -8.35 6.21 -1.54
CA PHE A 17 -8.30 6.08 -0.08
C PHE A 17 -8.97 4.80 0.41
N ILE A 18 -10.12 4.44 -0.18
CA ILE A 18 -10.82 3.19 0.15
C ILE A 18 -9.93 1.98 -0.16
N ILE A 19 -9.32 1.94 -1.35
CA ILE A 19 -8.40 0.86 -1.73
C ILE A 19 -7.22 0.80 -0.76
N PHE A 20 -6.59 1.93 -0.46
CA PHE A 20 -5.46 1.99 0.46
C PHE A 20 -5.83 1.48 1.86
N ALA A 21 -6.97 1.91 2.40
CA ALA A 21 -7.46 1.48 3.72
C ALA A 21 -7.79 -0.02 3.75
N VAL A 22 -8.49 -0.53 2.73
CA VAL A 22 -8.82 -1.96 2.62
C VAL A 22 -7.55 -2.81 2.49
N SER A 23 -6.57 -2.37 1.69
CA SER A 23 -5.27 -3.04 1.58
C SER A 23 -4.53 -3.10 2.92
N ALA A 24 -4.55 -2.02 3.71
CA ALA A 24 -3.95 -1.99 5.04
C ALA A 24 -4.64 -2.97 6.01
N ILE A 25 -5.97 -3.03 6.01
CA ILE A 25 -6.75 -3.96 6.83
C ILE A 25 -6.44 -5.41 6.43
N LEU A 26 -6.39 -5.72 5.14
CA LEU A 26 -6.06 -7.06 4.65
C LEU A 26 -4.67 -7.52 5.08
N VAL A 27 -3.67 -6.62 5.03
CA VAL A 27 -2.33 -6.93 5.53
C VAL A 27 -2.34 -7.22 7.02
N ALA A 28 -3.01 -6.38 7.82
CA ALA A 28 -3.10 -6.57 9.26
C ALA A 28 -3.74 -7.91 9.62
N LEU A 29 -4.86 -8.26 8.97
CA LEU A 29 -5.54 -9.54 9.15
C LEU A 29 -4.67 -10.72 8.71
N THR A 30 -3.98 -10.61 7.57
CA THR A 30 -3.12 -11.67 7.07
C THR A 30 -1.92 -11.89 8.00
N CYS A 31 -1.28 -10.81 8.47
CA CYS A 31 -0.19 -10.91 9.45
C CYS A 31 -0.66 -11.55 10.75
N HIS A 32 -1.85 -11.17 11.24
CA HIS A 32 -2.43 -11.75 12.45
C HIS A 32 -2.70 -13.25 12.28
N TYR A 33 -3.27 -13.64 11.13
CA TYR A 33 -3.54 -15.04 10.82
C TYR A 33 -2.25 -15.85 10.68
N THR A 34 -1.24 -15.34 9.98
CA THR A 34 0.07 -15.98 9.86
C THR A 34 0.73 -16.14 11.22
N TYR A 35 0.68 -15.13 12.09
CA TYR A 35 1.18 -15.22 13.47
C TYR A 35 0.48 -16.32 14.27
N GLN A 36 -0.85 -16.39 14.18
CA GLN A 36 -1.66 -17.39 14.88
C GLN A 36 -1.36 -18.81 14.38
N VAL A 37 -1.23 -19.01 13.06
CA VAL A 37 -0.90 -20.30 12.45
C VAL A 37 0.50 -20.76 12.83
N ILE A 38 1.49 -19.86 12.83
CA ILE A 38 2.86 -20.17 13.26
C ILE A 38 2.86 -20.62 14.73
N HIS A 39 2.22 -19.85 15.61
CA HIS A 39 2.19 -20.13 17.05
C HIS A 39 1.43 -21.42 17.41
N ASN A 40 0.35 -21.73 16.70
CA ASN A 40 -0.48 -22.90 17.00
C ASN A 40 0.03 -24.22 16.40
N GLY A 41 1.17 -24.24 15.70
CA GLY A 41 1.87 -25.49 15.34
C GLY A 41 1.17 -26.41 14.31
N VAL A 42 -0.04 -26.11 13.84
CA VAL A 42 -0.84 -27.05 13.03
C VAL A 42 -0.53 -26.90 11.53
N SER A 43 0.27 -27.80 10.93
CA SER A 43 0.12 -28.33 9.55
C SER A 43 1.43 -28.93 9.00
N ASP A 44 1.34 -30.10 8.36
CA ASP A 44 2.42 -30.80 7.63
C ASP A 44 2.75 -30.16 6.26
N ASN A 45 1.96 -29.17 5.82
CA ASN A 45 2.12 -28.45 4.53
C ASN A 45 2.33 -26.93 4.72
N LYS A 46 2.68 -26.54 5.94
CA LYS A 46 2.72 -25.15 6.44
C LYS A 46 3.72 -24.27 5.68
N ASP A 47 4.86 -24.84 5.26
CA ASP A 47 5.96 -24.06 4.67
C ASP A 47 5.60 -23.48 3.30
N LYS A 48 4.93 -24.25 2.42
CA LYS A 48 4.51 -23.75 1.10
C LYS A 48 3.44 -22.67 1.23
N HIS A 49 2.40 -22.89 2.05
CA HIS A 49 1.34 -21.91 2.25
C HIS A 49 1.84 -20.62 2.92
N THR A 50 2.73 -20.75 3.91
CA THR A 50 3.35 -19.60 4.59
C THR A 50 4.18 -18.78 3.62
N THR A 51 4.96 -19.43 2.73
CA THR A 51 5.78 -18.73 1.73
C THR A 51 4.91 -17.90 0.78
N TYR A 52 3.80 -18.46 0.26
CA TYR A 52 2.89 -17.71 -0.62
C TYR A 52 2.17 -16.56 0.10
N GLN A 53 1.72 -16.77 1.35
CA GLN A 53 1.12 -15.71 2.16
C GLN A 53 2.12 -14.59 2.45
N PHE A 54 3.38 -14.94 2.74
CA PHE A 54 4.43 -13.96 2.99
C PHE A 54 4.75 -13.12 1.75
N LYS A 55 4.77 -13.73 0.56
CA LYS A 55 4.91 -13.01 -0.72
C LYS A 55 3.78 -12.00 -0.93
N LEU A 56 2.54 -12.40 -0.67
CA LEU A 56 1.37 -11.52 -0.82
C LEU A 56 1.42 -10.35 0.15
N VAL A 57 1.74 -10.61 1.43
CA VAL A 57 1.87 -9.58 2.47
C VAL A 57 2.97 -8.60 2.12
N ASN A 58 4.16 -9.08 1.73
CA ASN A 58 5.30 -8.22 1.42
C ASN A 58 5.00 -7.29 0.23
N TYR A 59 4.30 -7.80 -0.79
CA TYR A 59 3.84 -7.00 -1.92
C TYR A 59 2.90 -5.86 -1.48
N ILE A 60 1.92 -6.15 -0.62
CA ILE A 60 0.98 -5.11 -0.16
C ILE A 60 1.69 -4.11 0.78
N ILE A 61 2.67 -4.53 1.58
CA ILE A 61 3.49 -3.61 2.38
C ILE A 61 4.25 -2.62 1.49
N VAL A 62 4.90 -3.11 0.42
CA VAL A 62 5.58 -2.25 -0.55
C VAL A 62 4.61 -1.26 -1.19
N PHE A 63 3.40 -1.72 -1.54
CA PHE A 63 2.34 -0.84 -2.03
C PHE A 63 1.99 0.26 -1.01
N LEU A 64 1.77 -0.10 0.26
CA LEU A 64 1.43 0.86 1.31
C LEU A 64 2.53 1.92 1.52
N VAL A 65 3.79 1.49 1.57
CA VAL A 65 4.94 2.39 1.76
C VAL A 65 5.13 3.32 0.57
N CYS A 66 5.02 2.81 -0.66
CA CYS A 66 5.19 3.65 -1.86
C CYS A 66 4.04 4.66 -2.01
N TRP A 67 2.84 4.30 -1.60
CA TRP A 67 1.65 5.13 -1.80
C TRP A 67 1.30 6.03 -0.62
N ILE A 68 1.91 5.88 0.56
CA ILE A 68 1.65 6.75 1.71
C ILE A 68 1.92 8.23 1.39
N PHE A 69 2.97 8.53 0.62
CA PHE A 69 3.29 9.89 0.21
C PHE A 69 2.30 10.43 -0.82
N ALA A 70 1.73 9.58 -1.67
CA ALA A 70 0.64 9.95 -2.56
C ALA A 70 -0.62 10.33 -1.77
N VAL A 71 -0.93 9.56 -0.73
CA VAL A 71 -2.04 9.83 0.20
C VAL A 71 -1.82 11.17 0.91
N ILE A 72 -0.68 11.35 1.58
CA ILE A 72 -0.34 12.58 2.32
C ILE A 72 -0.38 13.79 1.39
N ASN A 73 0.24 13.69 0.21
CA ASN A 73 0.25 14.77 -0.77
C ASN A 73 -1.17 15.16 -1.18
N ARG A 74 -2.09 14.20 -1.38
CA ARG A 74 -3.49 14.48 -1.74
C ARG A 74 -4.30 15.09 -0.59
N ILE A 75 -4.05 14.70 0.66
CA ILE A 75 -4.63 15.36 1.84
C ILE A 75 -4.18 16.83 1.88
N LEU A 76 -2.87 17.08 1.73
CA LEU A 76 -2.31 18.43 1.77
C LEU A 76 -2.83 19.31 0.64
N ASN A 77 -2.92 18.75 -0.59
CA ASN A 77 -3.54 19.42 -1.73
C ASN A 77 -5.01 19.80 -1.45
N ALA A 78 -5.75 18.98 -0.69
CA ALA A 78 -7.15 19.26 -0.36
C ALA A 78 -7.33 20.37 0.69
N VAL A 79 -6.31 20.59 1.53
CA VAL A 79 -6.24 21.70 2.50
C VAL A 79 -5.61 22.95 1.87
N GLY A 80 -5.29 22.93 0.56
CA GLY A 80 -4.70 24.06 -0.16
C GLY A 80 -3.19 24.24 0.05
N LEU A 81 -2.51 23.23 0.62
CA LEU A 81 -1.07 23.21 0.82
C LEU A 81 -0.40 22.38 -0.28
N PHE A 82 0.57 22.98 -0.97
CA PHE A 82 1.29 22.35 -2.08
C PHE A 82 2.79 22.17 -1.77
N PRO A 83 3.17 21.37 -0.76
CA PRO A 83 4.57 21.19 -0.41
C PRO A 83 5.34 20.47 -1.53
N TYR A 84 6.39 21.13 -2.01
CA TYR A 84 7.26 20.62 -3.08
C TYR A 84 7.87 19.25 -2.75
N ALA A 85 8.33 19.08 -1.50
CA ALA A 85 8.92 17.82 -1.03
C ALA A 85 7.95 16.63 -1.13
N CYS A 86 6.67 16.81 -0.76
CA CYS A 86 5.66 15.76 -0.85
C CYS A 86 5.31 15.42 -2.29
N ASN A 87 5.24 16.41 -3.19
CA ASN A 87 5.02 16.17 -4.61
C ASN A 87 6.17 15.37 -5.23
N LEU A 88 7.42 15.73 -4.94
CA LEU A 88 8.60 15.04 -5.45
C LEU A 88 8.69 13.61 -4.93
N LEU A 89 8.45 13.41 -3.63
CA LEU A 89 8.41 12.07 -3.00
C LEU A 89 7.28 11.21 -3.56
N HIS A 90 6.09 11.80 -3.76
CA HIS A 90 4.98 11.11 -4.41
C HIS A 90 5.34 10.64 -5.82
N THR A 91 5.88 11.53 -6.67
CA THR A 91 6.26 11.16 -8.05
C THR A 91 7.34 10.09 -8.06
N TYR A 92 8.38 10.25 -7.24
CA TYR A 92 9.47 9.29 -7.15
C TYR A 92 8.97 7.91 -6.70
N LEU A 93 8.22 7.85 -5.58
CA LEU A 93 7.76 6.59 -5.02
C LEU A 93 6.72 5.90 -5.89
N SER A 94 5.84 6.65 -6.56
CA SER A 94 4.89 6.08 -7.51
C SER A 94 5.57 5.45 -8.73
N LEU A 95 6.66 6.03 -9.25
CA LEU A 95 7.44 5.43 -10.33
C LEU A 95 8.22 4.21 -9.84
N SER A 96 8.85 4.31 -8.68
CA SER A 96 9.64 3.22 -8.12
C SER A 96 8.81 2.05 -7.57
N HIS A 97 7.49 2.23 -7.41
CA HIS A 97 6.60 1.17 -6.93
C HIS A 97 6.73 -0.11 -7.77
N GLY A 98 6.74 0.01 -9.10
CA GLY A 98 6.92 -1.14 -9.98
C GLY A 98 8.23 -1.87 -9.75
N PHE A 99 9.32 -1.12 -9.55
CA PHE A 99 10.64 -1.68 -9.24
C PHE A 99 10.66 -2.40 -7.89
N TYR A 100 10.19 -1.75 -6.82
CA TYR A 100 10.16 -2.36 -5.48
C TYR A 100 9.22 -3.57 -5.41
N ALA A 101 8.10 -3.52 -6.13
CA ALA A 101 7.17 -4.64 -6.23
C ALA A 101 7.81 -5.85 -6.93
N SER A 102 8.55 -5.64 -8.01
CA SER A 102 9.30 -6.71 -8.68
C SER A 102 10.40 -7.29 -7.78
N VAL A 103 11.14 -6.44 -7.05
CA VAL A 103 12.16 -6.90 -6.09
C VAL A 103 11.55 -7.75 -4.98
N ALA A 104 10.45 -7.28 -4.37
CA ALA A 104 9.76 -8.01 -3.30
C ALA A 104 9.18 -9.36 -3.75
N PHE A 105 8.87 -9.50 -5.05
CA PHE A 105 8.38 -10.74 -5.64
C PHE A 105 9.50 -11.73 -5.99
N ILE A 106 10.66 -11.24 -6.44
CA ILE A 106 11.80 -12.08 -6.89
C ILE A 106 12.68 -12.56 -5.73
N TYR A 107 12.88 -11.73 -4.70
CA TYR A 107 13.82 -12.05 -3.59
C TYR A 107 13.23 -12.92 -2.47
N ASN A 108 11.97 -13.37 -2.58
CA ASN A 108 11.31 -14.36 -1.71
C ASN A 108 10.90 -15.60 -2.52
#